data_AF-A0A2D5ZBR8-F1
#
_entry.id   AF-A0A2D5ZBR8-F1
#
_cell.length_a   1.000
_cell.length_b   1.000
_cell.length_c   1.000
_cell.angle_alpha   90.00
_cell.angle_beta   90.00
_cell.angle_gamma   90.00
#
_symmetry.space_group_name_H-M   'P 1'
#
loop_
_entity.id
_entity.type
_entity.pdbx_description
1 polymer ?
#
loop_
_entity_poly.entity_id
_entity_poly.type
_entity_poly.pdbx_seq_one_letter_code
_entity_poly.pdbx_strand_id
1 'polypeptide(L)'
;MNHTLAFFTGGIGPWEIVIVAVVALLIFGRRLPEVGKSLGKGIVEFKKGLSGIESDIDSAGSASDEPSKQLDSDPASTDVGKAMSRDRAE
;
A
#
# COMPACT_ATOMS: atom_id res chain seq x y z
N MET A 1 6.98 40.22 0.68
CA MET A 1 5.83 40.58 -0.17
C MET A 1 5.95 39.94 -1.56
N ASN A 2 6.19 38.63 -1.62
CA ASN A 2 6.64 37.96 -2.86
C ASN A 2 5.65 36.84 -3.26
N HIS A 3 4.51 36.79 -2.58
CA HIS A 3 3.50 35.73 -2.71
C HIS A 3 2.77 35.87 -4.04
N THR A 4 2.47 37.09 -4.46
CA THR A 4 1.71 37.39 -5.69
C THR A 4 2.49 37.09 -6.98
N LEU A 5 3.82 37.17 -6.97
CA LEU A 5 4.64 36.92 -8.16
C LEU A 5 4.85 35.41 -8.43
N ALA A 6 4.93 34.59 -7.38
CA ALA A 6 5.05 33.13 -7.53
C ALA A 6 3.80 32.50 -8.17
N PHE A 7 2.61 33.09 -7.95
CA PHE A 7 1.34 32.65 -8.55
C PHE A 7 1.30 32.77 -10.08
N PHE A 8 2.15 33.60 -10.69
CA PHE A 8 2.01 33.96 -12.10
C PHE A 8 3.11 33.37 -13.01
N THR A 9 4.25 32.92 -12.47
CA THR A 9 5.45 32.77 -13.30
C THR A 9 6.13 31.40 -13.38
N GLY A 10 5.58 30.30 -12.85
CA GLY A 10 6.22 29.01 -13.20
C GLY A 10 5.93 27.72 -12.44
N GLY A 11 4.88 27.63 -11.62
CA GLY A 11 4.52 26.34 -11.05
C GLY A 11 3.34 26.44 -10.11
N ILE A 12 2.44 25.45 -10.18
CA ILE A 12 1.36 25.29 -9.22
C ILE A 12 2.02 25.08 -7.85
N GLY A 13 2.06 26.13 -7.04
CA GLY A 13 2.59 26.04 -5.69
C GLY A 13 1.61 25.30 -4.78
N PRO A 14 2.08 24.79 -3.63
CA PRO A 14 1.18 24.26 -2.59
C PRO A 14 0.07 25.24 -2.22
N TRP A 15 0.35 26.55 -2.33
CA TRP A 15 -0.61 27.62 -2.05
C TRP A 15 -1.73 27.74 -3.09
N GLU A 16 -1.46 27.55 -4.40
CA GLU A 16 -2.51 27.44 -5.42
C GLU A 16 -3.45 26.28 -5.12
N ILE A 17 -2.89 25.11 -4.81
CA ILE A 17 -3.66 23.89 -4.56
C ILE A 17 -4.62 24.11 -3.39
N VAL A 18 -4.17 24.79 -2.34
CA VAL A 18 -5.01 25.14 -1.20
C VAL A 18 -6.15 26.08 -1.60
N ILE A 19 -5.88 27.12 -2.39
CA ILE A 19 -6.94 28.04 -2.86
C ILE A 19 -7.97 27.30 -3.72
N VAL A 20 -7.53 26.48 -4.68
CA VAL A 20 -8.42 25.67 -5.52
C VAL A 20 -9.23 24.69 -4.66
N ALA A 21 -8.59 24.04 -3.68
CA ALA A 21 -9.26 23.13 -2.76
C ALA A 21 -10.32 23.85 -1.91
N VAL A 22 -10.07 25.08 -1.46
CA VAL A 22 -11.05 25.90 -0.74
C VAL A 22 -12.24 26.25 -1.65
N VAL A 23 -12.00 26.69 -2.88
CA VAL A 23 -13.08 26.98 -3.85
C VAL A 23 -13.90 25.72 -4.14
N ALA A 24 -13.24 24.58 -4.38
CA ALA A 24 -13.90 23.30 -4.55
C ALA A 24 -14.72 22.92 -3.31
N LEU A 25 -14.19 23.13 -2.10
CA LEU A 25 -14.92 22.87 -0.86
C LEU A 25 -16.14 23.78 -0.69
N LEU A 26 -16.12 25.01 -1.19
CA LEU A 26 -17.30 25.88 -1.19
C LEU A 26 -18.39 25.40 -2.16
N ILE A 27 -18.00 24.92 -3.35
CA ILE A 27 -18.92 24.42 -4.38
C ILE A 27 -19.51 23.06 -3.97
N PHE A 28 -18.65 22.12 -3.58
CA PHE A 28 -19.04 20.74 -3.25
C PHE A 28 -19.50 20.60 -1.80
N GLY A 29 -19.06 21.49 -0.90
CA GLY A 29 -19.44 21.49 0.51
C GLY A 29 -19.18 20.14 1.18
N ARG A 30 -20.21 19.65 1.84
CA ARG A 30 -20.18 18.37 2.57
C ARG A 30 -20.19 17.14 1.67
N ARG A 31 -20.37 17.29 0.35
CA ARG A 31 -20.36 16.18 -0.61
C ARG A 31 -18.94 15.75 -0.98
N LEU A 32 -17.94 16.62 -0.86
CA LEU A 32 -16.54 16.33 -1.19
C LEU A 32 -15.99 15.02 -0.55
N PRO A 33 -16.17 14.76 0.76
CA PRO A 33 -15.75 13.49 1.36
C PRO A 33 -16.55 12.28 0.86
N GLU A 34 -17.79 12.47 0.42
CA GLU A 34 -18.64 11.40 -0.10
C GLU A 34 -18.21 10.98 -1.51
N VAL A 35 -17.93 11.95 -2.40
CA VAL A 35 -17.33 11.68 -3.73
C VAL A 35 -15.92 11.09 -3.60
N GLY A 36 -15.11 11.59 -2.66
CA GLY A 36 -13.78 11.03 -2.40
C GLY A 36 -13.85 9.57 -1.94
N LYS A 37 -14.81 9.23 -1.07
CA LYS A 37 -15.03 7.84 -0.62
C LYS A 37 -15.50 6.93 -1.75
N SER A 38 -16.40 7.37 -2.63
CA SER A 38 -16.88 6.55 -3.75
C SER A 38 -15.79 6.34 -4.80
N LEU A 39 -15.06 7.39 -5.18
CA LEU A 39 -13.91 7.31 -6.08
C LEU A 39 -12.81 6.42 -5.50
N GLY A 40 -12.48 6.61 -4.22
CA GLY A 40 -11.44 5.82 -3.54
C GLY A 40 -11.77 4.32 -3.53
N LYS A 41 -13.02 3.95 -3.27
CA LYS A 41 -13.47 2.55 -3.37
C LYS A 41 -13.29 1.99 -4.78
N GLY A 42 -13.72 2.74 -5.80
CA GLY A 42 -13.57 2.33 -7.20
C GLY A 42 -12.11 2.13 -7.61
N ILE A 43 -11.20 3.02 -7.17
CA ILE A 43 -9.76 2.91 -7.43
C ILE A 43 -9.15 1.69 -6.74
N VAL A 44 -9.56 1.40 -5.50
CA VAL A 44 -9.08 0.23 -4.74
C VAL A 44 -9.55 -1.06 -5.39
N GLU A 45 -10.83 -1.15 -5.77
CA GLU A 45 -11.39 -2.32 -6.46
C GLU A 45 -10.77 -2.50 -7.85
N PHE A 46 -10.57 -1.42 -8.59
CA PHE A 46 -9.87 -1.43 -9.87
C PHE A 46 -8.44 -1.95 -9.74
N LYS A 47 -7.67 -1.46 -8.76
CA LYS A 47 -6.31 -1.95 -8.49
C LYS A 47 -6.31 -3.44 -8.12
N LYS A 48 -7.25 -3.87 -7.29
CA LYS A 48 -7.38 -5.28 -6.89
C LYS A 48 -7.72 -6.19 -8.08
N GLY A 49 -8.59 -5.73 -8.99
CA GLY A 49 -8.89 -6.42 -10.23
C GLY A 49 -7.66 -6.56 -11.13
N LEU A 50 -6.94 -5.46 -11.36
CA LEU A 50 -5.71 -5.47 -12.17
C LEU A 50 -4.63 -6.39 -11.58
N SER A 51 -4.39 -6.33 -10.26
CA SER A 51 -3.39 -7.19 -9.61
C SER A 51 -3.77 -8.67 -9.65
N GLY A 52 -5.06 -9.03 -9.58
CA GLY A 52 -5.50 -10.42 -9.73
C GLY A 52 -5.29 -10.94 -11.16
N ILE A 53 -5.51 -10.08 -12.16
CA ILE A 53 -5.29 -10.42 -13.57
C ILE A 53 -3.79 -10.59 -13.86
N GLU A 54 -2.93 -9.72 -13.33
CA GLU A 54 -1.47 -9.86 -13.50
C GLU A 54 -0.96 -11.18 -12.90
N SER A 55 -1.42 -11.56 -11.70
CA SER A 55 -1.06 -12.84 -11.09
C SER A 55 -1.57 -14.06 -11.85
N ASP A 56 -2.74 -13.96 -12.50
CA ASP A 56 -3.31 -15.04 -13.31
C ASP A 56 -2.54 -15.19 -14.65
N ILE A 57 -2.04 -14.08 -15.22
CA ILE A 57 -1.23 -14.08 -16.44
C ILE A 57 0.18 -14.61 -16.18
N ASP A 58 0.81 -14.22 -15.06
CA ASP A 58 2.12 -14.76 -14.66
C ASP A 58 2.04 -16.27 -14.32
N SER A 59 0.96 -16.69 -13.66
CA SER A 59 0.73 -18.11 -13.35
C SER A 59 0.46 -18.96 -14.61
N ALA A 60 -0.15 -18.37 -15.65
CA ALA A 60 -0.36 -19.03 -16.94
C ALA A 60 0.90 -19.07 -17.82
N GLY A 61 1.88 -18.16 -17.60
CA GLY A 61 3.16 -18.12 -18.31
C GLY A 61 4.28 -18.97 -17.70
N SER A 62 4.19 -19.34 -16.42
CA SER A 62 5.25 -20.07 -15.70
C SER A 62 5.03 -21.59 -15.56
N ALA A 63 4.18 -22.21 -16.38
CA ALA A 63 4.03 -23.67 -16.42
C ALA A 63 5.15 -24.40 -17.21
N SER A 64 6.35 -23.80 -17.32
CA SER A 64 7.56 -24.45 -17.86
C SER A 64 8.82 -23.74 -17.36
N ASP A 65 9.14 -23.86 -16.06
CA ASP A 65 10.49 -24.26 -15.62
C ASP A 65 10.53 -24.52 -14.09
N GLU A 66 11.41 -25.42 -13.70
CA GLU A 66 11.43 -26.26 -12.49
C GLU A 66 11.56 -25.58 -11.08
N PRO A 67 11.30 -26.35 -10.00
CA PRO A 67 11.25 -25.92 -8.61
C PRO A 67 12.65 -25.90 -7.97
N SER A 68 13.08 -24.75 -7.43
CA SER A 68 14.22 -24.72 -6.52
C SER A 68 14.22 -23.48 -5.62
N LYS A 69 13.54 -23.57 -4.48
CA LYS A 69 13.97 -22.84 -3.28
C LYS A 69 13.47 -23.51 -1.99
N GLN A 70 13.89 -24.75 -1.81
CA GLN A 70 14.27 -25.21 -0.48
C GLN A 70 15.74 -24.82 -0.30
N LEU A 71 16.04 -24.09 0.77
CA LEU A 71 17.30 -24.00 1.51
C LEU A 71 17.28 -22.65 2.21
N ASP A 72 16.68 -22.64 3.39
CA ASP A 72 17.10 -21.82 4.54
C ASP A 72 16.61 -22.58 5.79
N SER A 73 17.23 -23.73 5.98
CA SER A 73 17.42 -24.30 7.31
C SER A 73 18.25 -23.31 8.11
N ASP A 74 17.62 -22.63 9.07
CA ASP A 74 18.33 -21.94 10.14
C ASP A 74 18.35 -22.87 11.37
N PRO A 75 19.45 -23.60 11.63
CA PRO A 75 19.64 -24.37 12.85
C PRO A 75 20.28 -23.50 13.94
N ALA A 76 19.67 -22.38 14.33
CA ALA A 76 20.19 -21.53 15.41
C ALA A 76 19.15 -21.17 16.49
N SER A 77 18.42 -22.17 17.00
CA SER A 77 17.83 -22.09 18.35
C SER A 77 18.27 -23.28 19.21
N THR A 78 19.59 -23.45 19.32
CA THR A 78 20.18 -24.07 20.51
C THR A 78 20.24 -23.00 21.61
N ASP A 79 19.14 -22.86 22.34
CA ASP A 79 19.09 -22.16 23.65
C ASP A 79 18.47 -23.18 24.62
N VAL A 80 19.28 -24.06 25.21
CA VAL A 80 19.94 -23.83 26.51
C VAL A 80 18.94 -23.28 27.54
N GLY A 81 17.94 -24.06 27.94
CA GLY A 81 17.03 -23.55 28.97
C GLY A 81 15.86 -24.41 29.41
N LYS A 82 15.98 -25.75 29.46
CA LYS A 82 14.97 -26.56 30.16
C LYS A 82 15.54 -27.72 30.95
N ALA A 83 16.54 -27.41 31.76
CA ALA A 83 16.78 -28.12 33.01
C ALA A 83 15.73 -27.65 34.02
N MET A 84 14.58 -28.31 34.08
CA MET A 84 13.77 -28.41 35.31
C MET A 84 12.55 -29.30 35.06
N SER A 85 12.27 -30.18 36.02
CA SER A 85 10.95 -30.74 36.33
C SER A 85 10.32 -31.72 35.32
N ARG A 86 10.60 -33.01 35.54
CA ARG A 86 9.76 -34.21 35.33
C ARG A 86 10.66 -35.40 35.66
N ASP A 87 10.82 -35.78 36.93
CA ASP A 87 9.89 -36.68 37.63
C ASP A 87 9.16 -37.61 36.65
N ARG A 88 9.55 -38.91 36.65
CA ARG A 88 8.67 -40.09 36.67
C ARG A 88 9.32 -41.33 36.02
N ALA A 89 9.48 -42.38 36.84
CA ALA A 89 9.76 -43.79 36.52
C ALA A 89 11.17 -44.04 35.93
N GLU A 90 12.02 -44.88 36.50
CA GLU A 90 11.84 -46.17 37.20
C GLU A 90 12.83 -46.35 38.36
#